data_AF-A0A7S2MV53-F1
#
_entry.id   AF-A0A7S2MV53-F1
#
_cell.length_a   1.000
_cell.length_b   1.000
_cell.length_c   1.000
_cell.angle_alpha   90.00
_cell.angle_beta   90.00
_cell.angle_gamma   90.00
#
_symmetry.space_group_name_H-M   'P 1'
#
loop_
_entity.id
_entity.type
_entity.pdbx_description
1 polymer ?
#
loop_
_entity_poly.entity_id
_entity_poly.type
_entity_poly.pdbx_seq_one_letter_code
_entity_poly.pdbx_strand_id
1 'polypeptide(L)'
;MSGVRAHAIAPEGKAVAGGTPGVLGVRREDKNKWERRAPLAPHHVRNLVGQGIKVVVQPSARRVFSDEEYREAGAVISEDLSECATIAAVKEVPVEMLLPGRTYIFFSHTIKAQPAGMPLLDAALERKVRLIDYECITSTGVRGGPRLVAFGAFAGYAGAIDFLRGLGERFLALGFSTPLLNIGSAFMYRSLDEAKRAVQLAGEAIAQHGLPPALCPFTAVFTGKGNVTQGALSIFQCLPHVMVEPTELQRLPQAGHGTRDDCHKLFLSITTAEHMVKHRHGGHFDKEEYYEKPDQYESIFQDTILPFSTVIVNGMYWDARFPRLFIHEDLHRHVVSGHDRLLGVCDITCDADGSVPTRQFTSIEQPFFIFNALTEQTHVSLDEPGVLFHAVDHLPSELPREASEHFGNCLLEFIPAMVAARAPTAPGQGDTHQLPPPIRGAVIAEGGDLTRDYMYIQQLRRAAQAEAEALPEPTGGAHGVYAPTVSLTLELSGHLFDTRLINRICDLVEVSRGRVEINKIDIGGTVSDQSFMSMVVSAHDKETLDVIVTQIRSAASEAKVTLRRGGGSGG
;
A
#
# COMPACT_ATOMS: atom_id res chain seq x y z
N MET A 1 3.76 30.55 -17.57
CA MET A 1 3.49 31.73 -16.70
C MET A 1 3.70 31.30 -15.27
N SER A 2 4.50 32.07 -14.52
CA SER A 2 5.04 31.77 -13.19
C SER A 2 3.93 31.57 -12.14
N GLY A 3 3.78 30.34 -11.66
CA GLY A 3 2.87 30.01 -10.57
C GLY A 3 3.39 30.56 -9.24
N VAL A 4 2.53 31.28 -8.54
CA VAL A 4 2.73 31.83 -7.20
C VAL A 4 3.10 30.69 -6.24
N ARG A 5 4.39 30.55 -5.92
CA ARG A 5 4.81 29.75 -4.76
C ARG A 5 4.43 30.56 -3.52
N ALA A 6 3.49 30.04 -2.73
CA ALA A 6 3.31 30.51 -1.38
C ALA A 6 4.63 30.31 -0.63
N HIS A 7 5.31 31.40 -0.30
CA HIS A 7 6.50 31.36 0.55
C HIS A 7 6.08 30.78 1.90
N ALA A 8 6.53 29.55 2.18
CA ALA A 8 6.51 29.01 3.53
C ALA A 8 7.44 29.87 4.38
N ILE A 9 6.85 30.73 5.21
CA ILE A 9 7.60 31.45 6.24
C ILE A 9 7.89 30.41 7.33
N ALA A 10 9.17 30.05 7.49
CA ALA A 10 9.60 29.24 8.62
C ALA A 10 9.22 29.97 9.93
N PRO A 11 8.63 29.30 10.93
CA PRO A 11 8.25 29.98 12.16
C PRO A 11 9.49 30.52 12.88
N GLU A 12 9.63 31.85 12.89
CA GLU A 12 10.58 32.57 13.74
C GLU A 12 10.06 32.55 15.19
N GLY A 13 10.35 31.46 15.89
CA GLY A 13 10.06 31.30 17.31
C GLY A 13 10.99 30.25 17.88
N LYS A 14 11.69 30.56 18.98
CA LYS A 14 12.59 29.64 19.68
C LYS A 14 11.84 28.34 19.99
N ALA A 15 12.09 27.29 19.21
CA ALA A 15 11.50 25.98 19.43
C ALA A 15 11.92 25.48 20.82
N VAL A 16 11.03 25.59 21.81
CA VAL A 16 11.19 24.87 23.07
C VAL A 16 11.18 23.39 22.72
N ALA A 17 12.26 22.67 22.99
CA ALA A 17 12.36 21.25 22.68
C ALA A 17 11.19 20.48 23.33
N GLY A 18 10.46 19.68 22.55
CA GLY A 18 9.45 18.74 23.08
C GLY A 18 7.98 19.15 23.05
N GLY A 19 7.62 20.41 22.74
CA GLY A 19 6.22 20.87 22.80
C GLY A 19 5.58 20.71 24.20
N THR A 20 4.26 20.90 24.31
CA THR A 20 3.51 20.75 25.57
C THR A 20 2.62 19.50 25.52
N PRO A 21 2.75 18.56 26.49
CA PRO A 21 1.83 17.43 26.59
C PRO A 21 0.37 17.88 26.69
N GLY A 22 -0.54 17.09 26.13
CA GLY A 22 -1.96 17.45 26.02
C GLY A 22 -2.28 18.48 24.94
N VAL A 23 -1.31 18.86 24.10
CA VAL A 23 -1.51 19.79 22.98
C VAL A 23 -1.28 19.08 21.64
N LEU A 24 -2.35 18.97 20.86
CA LEU A 24 -2.37 18.41 19.52
C LEU A 24 -2.32 19.52 18.46
N GLY A 25 -1.46 19.37 17.46
CA GLY A 25 -1.46 20.16 16.24
C GLY A 25 -2.13 19.41 15.09
N VAL A 26 -3.00 20.07 14.34
CA VAL A 26 -3.51 19.61 13.04
C VAL A 26 -2.90 20.49 11.95
N ARG A 27 -2.00 19.91 11.17
CA ARG A 27 -1.30 20.60 10.10
C ARG A 27 -2.24 20.89 8.92
N ARG A 28 -1.92 21.91 8.11
CA ARG A 28 -2.52 22.05 6.78
C ARG A 28 -1.81 21.13 5.78
N GLU A 29 -2.57 20.54 4.86
CA GLU A 29 -2.01 19.76 3.76
C GLU A 29 -1.57 20.68 2.61
N ASP A 30 -0.44 20.36 2.00
CA ASP A 30 0.18 21.11 0.89
C ASP A 30 0.76 20.21 -0.22
N LYS A 31 0.55 18.89 -0.13
CA LYS A 31 1.09 17.90 -1.10
C LYS A 31 0.70 18.22 -2.54
N ASN A 32 -0.58 18.52 -2.78
CA ASN A 32 -1.09 18.98 -4.07
C ASN A 32 -2.42 19.76 -3.89
N LYS A 33 -3.05 20.18 -4.98
CA LYS A 33 -4.30 20.96 -4.94
C LYS A 33 -5.53 20.14 -4.51
N TRP A 34 -5.50 18.82 -4.71
CA TRP A 34 -6.60 17.90 -4.42
C TRP A 34 -6.61 17.41 -2.99
N GLU A 35 -5.46 17.45 -2.31
CA GLU A 35 -5.36 17.11 -0.89
C GLU A 35 -6.06 18.17 -0.03
N ARG A 36 -7.37 17.97 0.14
CA ARG A 36 -8.28 18.81 0.94
C ARG A 36 -8.71 18.10 2.23
N ARG A 37 -8.25 16.88 2.46
CA ARG A 37 -8.59 16.09 3.66
C ARG A 37 -7.89 16.67 4.90
N ALA A 38 -8.32 16.19 6.05
CA ALA A 38 -7.68 16.45 7.34
C ALA A 38 -7.67 15.15 8.16
N PRO A 39 -6.69 14.96 9.06
CA PRO A 39 -6.66 13.76 9.91
C PRO A 39 -7.84 13.73 10.90
N LEU A 40 -8.42 14.89 11.23
CA LEU A 40 -9.54 15.04 12.16
C LEU A 40 -10.55 16.07 11.63
N ALA A 41 -11.79 15.65 11.42
CA ALA A 41 -12.92 16.55 11.20
C ALA A 41 -13.28 17.38 12.47
N PRO A 42 -13.99 18.52 12.33
CA PRO A 42 -14.35 19.41 13.45
C PRO A 42 -15.06 18.73 14.62
N HIS A 43 -15.93 17.75 14.38
CA HIS A 43 -16.62 17.06 15.47
C HIS A 43 -15.67 16.18 16.32
N HIS A 44 -14.62 15.61 15.73
CA HIS A 44 -13.56 14.93 16.48
C HIS A 44 -12.78 15.91 17.36
N VAL A 45 -12.47 17.09 16.82
CA VAL A 45 -11.82 18.17 17.57
C VAL A 45 -12.66 18.59 18.77
N ARG A 46 -13.97 18.77 18.59
CA ARG A 46 -14.91 19.06 19.69
C ARG A 46 -14.87 17.99 20.77
N ASN A 47 -14.81 16.72 20.37
CA ASN A 47 -14.69 15.60 21.30
C ASN A 47 -13.39 15.69 22.12
N LEU A 48 -12.25 15.91 21.47
CA LEU A 48 -10.93 16.04 22.12
C LEU A 48 -10.86 17.24 23.06
N VAL A 49 -11.38 18.40 22.64
CA VAL A 49 -11.46 19.61 23.47
C VAL A 49 -12.33 19.36 24.70
N GLY A 50 -13.45 18.64 24.55
CA GLY A 50 -14.29 18.21 25.67
C GLY A 50 -13.58 17.27 26.67
N GLN A 51 -12.54 16.55 26.22
CA GLN A 51 -11.67 15.74 27.09
C GLN A 51 -10.53 16.56 27.74
N GLY A 52 -10.45 17.87 27.48
CA GLY A 52 -9.40 18.74 28.01
C GLY A 52 -8.12 18.78 27.16
N ILE A 53 -8.12 18.20 25.96
CA ILE A 53 -6.99 18.25 25.04
C ILE A 53 -7.04 19.57 24.27
N LYS A 54 -5.97 20.36 24.32
CA LYS A 54 -5.86 21.58 23.50
C LYS A 54 -5.57 21.18 22.06
N VAL A 55 -6.38 21.66 21.13
CA VAL A 55 -6.17 21.42 19.69
C VAL A 55 -5.83 22.73 19.01
N VAL A 56 -4.68 22.75 18.32
CA VAL A 56 -4.22 23.85 17.47
C VAL A 56 -4.35 23.42 16.02
N VAL A 57 -4.99 24.23 15.20
CA VAL A 57 -5.22 23.93 13.78
C VAL A 57 -4.54 25.00 12.94
N GLN A 58 -3.67 24.58 12.03
CA GLN A 58 -3.14 25.51 11.03
C GLN A 58 -4.25 25.98 10.09
N PRO A 59 -4.33 27.30 9.81
CA PRO A 59 -5.34 27.83 8.92
C PRO A 59 -5.14 27.29 7.50
N SER A 60 -6.24 26.99 6.82
CA SER A 60 -6.22 26.48 5.45
C SER A 60 -7.48 26.83 4.68
N ALA A 61 -7.32 27.65 3.64
CA ALA A 61 -8.39 27.95 2.69
C ALA A 61 -8.69 26.79 1.71
N ARG A 62 -7.84 25.75 1.66
CA ARG A 62 -8.00 24.60 0.77
C ARG A 62 -8.75 23.43 1.42
N ARG A 63 -8.57 23.26 2.74
CA ARG A 63 -9.14 22.14 3.51
C ARG A 63 -10.67 22.13 3.34
N VAL A 64 -11.24 20.93 3.26
CA VAL A 64 -12.68 20.75 3.07
C VAL A 64 -13.53 21.29 4.24
N PHE A 65 -12.93 21.37 5.42
CA PHE A 65 -13.48 22.02 6.61
C PHE A 65 -12.81 23.38 6.79
N SER A 66 -13.64 24.40 6.97
CA SER A 66 -13.21 25.78 7.19
C SER A 66 -12.56 25.98 8.56
N ASP A 67 -11.74 27.03 8.67
CA ASP A 67 -11.14 27.43 9.96
C ASP A 67 -12.23 27.83 10.99
N GLU A 68 -13.38 28.32 10.54
CA GLU A 68 -14.51 28.63 11.42
C GLU A 68 -15.14 27.36 12.02
N GLU A 69 -15.35 26.30 11.22
CA GLU A 69 -15.85 25.02 11.74
C GLU A 69 -14.94 24.47 12.86
N TYR A 70 -13.62 24.63 12.73
CA TYR A 70 -12.67 24.25 13.80
C TYR A 70 -12.72 25.17 15.01
N ARG A 71 -12.85 26.48 14.82
CA ARG A 71 -13.00 27.46 15.91
C ARG A 71 -14.26 27.18 16.72
N GLU A 72 -15.38 26.93 16.05
CA GLU A 72 -16.66 26.52 16.67
C GLU A 72 -16.56 25.16 17.39
N ALA A 73 -15.65 24.29 16.95
CA ALA A 73 -15.33 23.04 17.64
C ALA A 73 -14.42 23.24 18.88
N GLY A 74 -13.94 24.46 19.14
CA GLY A 74 -13.09 24.81 20.28
C GLY A 74 -11.59 24.72 20.03
N ALA A 75 -11.15 24.56 18.76
CA ALA A 75 -9.73 24.63 18.43
C ALA A 75 -9.20 26.07 18.40
N VAL A 76 -7.90 26.20 18.64
CA VAL A 76 -7.15 27.43 18.41
C VAL A 76 -6.63 27.42 16.97
N ILE A 77 -6.97 28.45 16.18
CA ILE A 77 -6.43 28.61 14.83
C ILE A 77 -5.10 29.38 14.91
N SER A 78 -4.00 28.75 14.47
CA SER A 78 -2.66 29.33 14.54
C SER A 78 -1.73 28.74 13.47
N GLU A 79 -0.94 29.59 12.82
CA GLU A 79 0.17 29.15 11.95
C GLU A 79 1.25 28.40 12.73
N ASP A 80 1.51 28.85 13.95
CA ASP A 80 2.54 28.29 14.82
C ASP A 80 2.04 27.04 15.55
N LEU A 81 2.73 25.92 15.33
CA LEU A 81 2.53 24.63 15.99
C LEU A 81 3.63 24.31 17.03
N SER A 82 4.47 25.30 17.38
CA SER A 82 5.62 25.10 18.28
C SER A 82 5.24 24.54 19.65
N GLU A 83 4.06 24.89 20.16
CA GLU A 83 3.51 24.40 21.43
C GLU A 83 3.00 22.96 21.37
N CYS A 84 2.76 22.40 20.19
CA CYS A 84 2.18 21.06 20.02
C CYS A 84 3.25 20.00 20.30
N ALA A 85 3.01 19.10 21.24
CA ALA A 85 3.86 17.93 21.44
C ALA A 85 3.65 16.88 20.34
N THR A 86 2.42 16.78 19.83
CA THR A 86 2.02 15.85 18.77
C THR A 86 1.40 16.61 17.62
N ILE A 87 1.81 16.31 16.39
CA ILE A 87 1.31 16.95 15.16
C ILE A 87 0.80 15.87 14.21
N ALA A 88 -0.47 15.97 13.83
CA ALA A 88 -1.12 15.10 12.87
C ALA A 88 -1.24 15.79 11.50
N ALA A 89 -0.97 15.03 10.45
CA ALA A 89 -1.19 15.38 9.05
C ALA A 89 -1.68 14.15 8.29
N VAL A 90 -2.29 14.31 7.12
CA VAL A 90 -2.66 13.17 6.25
C VAL A 90 -1.42 12.69 5.51
N LYS A 91 -0.74 13.58 4.78
CA LYS A 91 0.45 13.26 3.98
C LYS A 91 1.73 13.70 4.69
N GLU A 92 2.85 13.32 4.10
CA GLU A 92 4.18 13.65 4.59
C GLU A 92 4.41 15.16 4.75
N VAL A 93 5.20 15.53 5.77
CA VAL A 93 5.54 16.91 6.08
C VAL A 93 6.86 17.28 5.41
N PRO A 94 6.98 18.44 4.74
CA PRO A 94 8.25 18.90 4.19
C PRO A 94 9.35 18.93 5.26
N VAL A 95 10.55 18.48 4.89
CA VAL A 95 11.67 18.29 5.81
C VAL A 95 11.98 19.55 6.60
N GLU A 96 11.94 20.72 5.96
CA GLU A 96 12.20 22.02 6.56
C GLU A 96 11.16 22.45 7.61
N MET A 97 9.96 21.85 7.60
CA MET A 97 8.88 22.14 8.54
C MET A 97 8.88 21.22 9.77
N LEU A 98 9.70 20.16 9.78
CA LEU A 98 9.78 19.26 10.93
C LEU A 98 10.36 19.96 12.15
N LEU A 99 9.51 20.22 13.13
CA LEU A 99 9.91 20.69 14.45
C LEU A 99 10.63 19.58 15.25
N PRO A 100 11.77 19.86 15.90
CA PRO A 100 12.58 18.84 16.57
C PRO A 100 11.98 18.34 17.89
N GLY A 101 12.08 17.05 18.19
CA GLY A 101 11.58 16.47 19.44
C GLY A 101 10.06 16.46 19.55
N ARG A 102 9.34 16.36 18.42
CA ARG A 102 7.87 16.25 18.39
C ARG A 102 7.46 14.84 18.01
N THR A 103 6.26 14.46 18.37
CA THR A 103 5.60 13.30 17.79
C THR A 103 4.89 13.74 16.51
N TYR A 104 5.13 13.05 15.41
CA TYR A 104 4.43 13.25 14.16
C TYR A 104 3.68 11.98 13.78
N ILE A 105 2.46 12.15 13.27
CA ILE A 105 1.66 11.05 12.72
C ILE A 105 1.10 11.43 11.35
N PHE A 106 1.47 10.65 10.34
CA PHE A 106 1.04 10.80 8.93
C PHE A 106 1.41 9.54 8.11
N PHE A 107 0.93 9.42 6.88
CA PHE A 107 1.44 8.41 5.93
C PHE A 107 2.86 8.81 5.50
N SER A 108 3.88 8.17 6.06
CA SER A 108 5.28 8.62 5.92
C SER A 108 5.93 8.13 4.63
N HIS A 109 5.47 6.99 4.10
CA HIS A 109 6.03 6.31 2.93
C HIS A 109 7.53 5.98 3.12
N THR A 110 7.97 5.69 4.34
CA THR A 110 9.37 5.35 4.65
C THR A 110 9.60 3.85 4.88
N ILE A 111 8.55 3.10 5.19
CA ILE A 111 8.69 1.71 5.69
C ILE A 111 9.21 0.73 4.64
N LYS A 112 9.04 1.01 3.34
CA LYS A 112 9.59 0.17 2.25
C LYS A 112 10.93 0.71 1.72
N ALA A 113 11.56 1.63 2.46
CA ALA A 113 12.86 2.23 2.13
C ALA A 113 12.92 2.90 0.73
N GLN A 114 11.79 3.41 0.23
CA GLN A 114 11.76 4.04 -1.09
C GLN A 114 12.60 5.32 -1.08
N PRO A 115 13.41 5.59 -2.13
CA PRO A 115 14.33 6.73 -2.16
C PRO A 115 13.68 8.08 -1.83
N ALA A 116 12.45 8.31 -2.30
CA ALA A 116 11.71 9.55 -2.06
C ALA A 116 11.39 9.82 -0.58
N GLY A 117 11.19 8.76 0.23
CA GLY A 117 10.85 8.88 1.65
C GLY A 117 12.06 8.98 2.59
N MET A 118 13.26 8.61 2.12
CA MET A 118 14.45 8.54 2.98
C MET A 118 14.92 9.89 3.53
N PRO A 119 14.89 11.01 2.78
CA PRO A 119 15.23 12.32 3.34
C PRO A 119 14.35 12.73 4.53
N LEU A 120 13.07 12.35 4.50
CA LEU A 120 12.14 12.59 5.60
C LEU A 120 12.51 11.78 6.83
N LEU A 121 12.83 10.49 6.64
CA LEU A 121 13.24 9.62 7.73
C LEU A 121 14.56 10.09 8.37
N ASP A 122 15.56 10.44 7.56
CA ASP A 122 16.86 10.93 8.04
C ASP A 122 16.68 12.21 8.87
N ALA A 123 15.85 13.13 8.38
CA ALA A 123 15.49 14.34 9.09
C ALA A 123 14.72 14.08 10.40
N ALA A 124 13.82 13.08 10.42
CA ALA A 124 13.10 12.70 11.63
C ALA A 124 14.06 12.13 12.69
N LEU A 125 15.04 11.31 12.28
CA LEU A 125 16.09 10.78 13.16
C LEU A 125 16.98 11.92 13.71
N GLU A 126 17.53 12.76 12.84
CA GLU A 126 18.38 13.89 13.24
C GLU A 126 17.68 14.83 14.23
N ARG A 127 16.40 15.14 13.95
CA ARG A 127 15.60 16.03 14.78
C ARG A 127 14.91 15.33 15.95
N LYS A 128 15.19 14.05 16.18
CA LYS A 128 14.64 13.25 17.29
C LYS A 128 13.11 13.28 17.32
N VAL A 129 12.49 13.26 16.15
CA VAL A 129 11.05 13.14 15.98
C VAL A 129 10.65 11.71 16.35
N ARG A 130 9.54 11.57 17.10
CA ARG A 130 8.82 10.29 17.16
C ARG A 130 7.93 10.21 15.92
N LEU A 131 8.26 9.35 14.97
CA LEU A 131 7.53 9.18 13.72
C LEU A 131 6.57 7.99 13.84
N ILE A 132 5.27 8.24 13.71
CA ILE A 132 4.21 7.24 13.69
C ILE A 132 3.61 7.18 12.29
N ASP A 133 3.53 5.99 11.69
CA ASP A 133 2.93 5.82 10.37
C ASP A 133 1.53 5.19 10.46
N TYR A 134 0.52 5.84 9.89
CA TYR A 134 -0.85 5.31 9.79
C TYR A 134 -0.89 3.93 9.13
N GLU A 135 -0.02 3.67 8.15
CA GLU A 135 0.04 2.41 7.41
C GLU A 135 0.34 1.20 8.33
N CYS A 136 0.97 1.46 9.48
CA CYS A 136 1.40 0.46 10.45
C CYS A 136 0.47 0.32 11.66
N ILE A 137 -0.64 1.05 11.73
CA ILE A 137 -1.62 0.90 12.81
C ILE A 137 -2.46 -0.34 12.54
N THR A 138 -2.10 -1.44 13.19
CA THR A 138 -2.78 -2.74 13.07
C THR A 138 -3.47 -3.13 14.37
N SER A 139 -4.48 -4.00 14.28
CA SER A 139 -5.31 -4.42 15.43
C SER A 139 -4.52 -4.92 16.63
N THR A 140 -3.39 -5.61 16.40
CA THR A 140 -2.55 -6.19 17.45
C THR A 140 -1.27 -5.40 17.72
N GLY A 141 -0.99 -4.36 16.91
CA GLY A 141 0.32 -3.70 16.90
C GLY A 141 1.41 -4.51 16.22
N VAL A 142 1.08 -5.62 15.56
CA VAL A 142 2.03 -6.43 14.79
C VAL A 142 1.97 -6.02 13.32
N ARG A 143 3.13 -5.73 12.72
CA ARG A 143 3.24 -5.38 11.30
C ARG A 143 2.67 -6.50 10.42
N GLY A 144 1.91 -6.11 9.39
CA GLY A 144 1.23 -7.04 8.48
C GLY A 144 -0.14 -7.54 8.97
N GLY A 145 -0.55 -7.19 10.20
CA GLY A 145 -1.90 -7.44 10.69
C GLY A 145 -2.97 -6.55 10.04
N PRO A 146 -4.26 -6.80 10.31
CA PRO A 146 -5.36 -5.98 9.81
C PRO A 146 -5.22 -4.51 10.21
N ARG A 147 -5.19 -3.62 9.22
CA ARG A 147 -5.07 -2.16 9.43
C ARG A 147 -6.35 -1.59 10.00
N LEU A 148 -6.22 -0.70 10.98
CA LEU A 148 -7.36 -0.01 11.62
C LEU A 148 -7.67 1.34 10.98
N VAL A 149 -6.67 2.01 10.42
CA VAL A 149 -6.76 3.39 9.92
C VAL A 149 -6.41 3.39 8.44
N ALA A 150 -7.42 3.46 7.56
CA ALA A 150 -7.22 3.42 6.11
C ALA A 150 -8.36 4.11 5.33
N PHE A 151 -8.09 4.49 4.08
CA PHE A 151 -9.07 5.12 3.18
C PHE A 151 -9.69 4.16 2.16
N GLY A 152 -9.54 2.84 2.33
CA GLY A 152 -9.81 1.86 1.27
C GLY A 152 -11.19 1.99 0.62
N ALA A 153 -12.26 2.10 1.41
CA ALA A 153 -13.62 2.25 0.87
C ALA A 153 -13.80 3.52 0.04
N PHE A 154 -13.16 4.63 0.42
CA PHE A 154 -13.24 5.90 -0.30
C PHE A 154 -12.48 5.89 -1.62
N ALA A 155 -11.39 5.12 -1.71
CA ALA A 155 -10.75 4.85 -3.00
C ALA A 155 -11.71 4.05 -3.91
N GLY A 156 -12.41 3.07 -3.34
CA GLY A 156 -13.48 2.33 -4.01
C GLY A 156 -14.62 3.22 -4.52
N TYR A 157 -15.17 4.07 -3.66
CA TYR A 157 -16.25 4.98 -4.02
C TYR A 157 -15.85 5.93 -5.16
N ALA A 158 -14.77 6.70 -4.97
CA ALA A 158 -14.33 7.67 -5.96
C ALA A 158 -13.91 6.99 -7.27
N GLY A 159 -13.14 5.89 -7.19
CA GLY A 159 -12.70 5.17 -8.38
C GLY A 159 -13.83 4.58 -9.20
N ALA A 160 -14.89 4.08 -8.55
CA ALA A 160 -16.07 3.59 -9.27
C ALA A 160 -16.90 4.73 -9.89
N ILE A 161 -17.07 5.86 -9.19
CA ILE A 161 -17.79 7.02 -9.72
C ILE A 161 -17.09 7.57 -10.96
N ASP A 162 -15.78 7.81 -10.86
CA ASP A 162 -14.97 8.31 -11.97
C ASP A 162 -14.95 7.31 -13.12
N PHE A 163 -14.81 6.03 -12.83
CA PHE A 163 -14.85 5.02 -13.88
C PHE A 163 -16.22 4.95 -14.59
N LEU A 164 -17.35 5.08 -13.89
CA LEU A 164 -18.66 5.14 -14.54
C LEU A 164 -18.80 6.37 -15.45
N ARG A 165 -18.28 7.53 -15.04
CA ARG A 165 -18.15 8.70 -15.92
C ARG A 165 -17.31 8.35 -17.16
N GLY A 166 -16.13 7.79 -16.96
CA GLY A 166 -15.21 7.43 -18.05
C GLY A 166 -15.83 6.44 -19.03
N LEU A 167 -16.62 5.47 -18.53
CA LEU A 167 -17.40 4.57 -19.37
C LEU A 167 -18.48 5.29 -20.17
N GLY A 168 -19.15 6.30 -19.59
CA GLY A 168 -20.08 7.16 -20.31
C GLY A 168 -19.43 7.86 -21.51
N GLU A 169 -18.26 8.48 -21.30
CA GLU A 169 -17.46 9.10 -22.37
C GLU A 169 -16.97 8.06 -23.39
N ARG A 170 -16.48 6.90 -22.91
CA ARG A 170 -15.99 5.81 -23.78
C ARG A 170 -17.10 5.23 -24.65
N PHE A 171 -18.30 5.02 -24.11
CA PHE A 171 -19.42 4.50 -24.89
C PHE A 171 -19.85 5.51 -25.94
N LEU A 172 -19.82 6.81 -25.64
CA LEU A 172 -20.09 7.85 -26.64
C LEU A 172 -19.09 7.79 -27.80
N ALA A 173 -17.79 7.64 -27.51
CA ALA A 173 -16.75 7.46 -28.53
C ALA A 173 -16.97 6.21 -29.39
N LEU A 174 -17.55 5.14 -28.82
CA LEU A 174 -17.94 3.93 -29.55
C LEU A 174 -19.29 4.06 -30.29
N GLY A 175 -19.91 5.24 -30.28
CA GLY A 175 -21.18 5.52 -30.96
C GLY A 175 -22.44 5.21 -30.14
N PHE A 176 -22.30 4.99 -28.84
CA PHE A 176 -23.40 4.66 -27.93
C PHE A 176 -23.68 5.80 -26.94
N SER A 177 -24.88 6.40 -27.02
CA SER A 177 -25.36 7.29 -25.97
C SER A 177 -25.98 6.46 -24.85
N THR A 178 -25.38 6.47 -23.65
CA THR A 178 -25.88 5.74 -22.47
C THR A 178 -26.13 6.69 -21.30
N PRO A 179 -27.00 6.33 -20.33
CA PRO A 179 -27.23 7.16 -19.15
C PRO A 179 -25.99 7.47 -18.30
N LEU A 180 -24.93 6.66 -18.43
CA LEU A 180 -23.66 6.88 -17.72
C LEU A 180 -22.98 8.20 -18.10
N LEU A 181 -23.26 8.74 -19.30
CA LEU A 181 -22.73 10.04 -19.75
C LEU A 181 -23.12 11.20 -18.82
N ASN A 182 -24.18 11.04 -18.03
CA ASN A 182 -24.67 12.07 -17.11
C ASN A 182 -24.02 12.02 -15.72
N ILE A 183 -23.08 11.10 -15.49
CA ILE A 183 -22.34 10.97 -14.23
C ILE A 183 -21.06 11.83 -14.35
N GLY A 184 -20.88 12.78 -13.43
CA GLY A 184 -19.62 13.51 -13.24
C GLY A 184 -18.58 12.76 -12.40
N SER A 185 -17.36 13.28 -12.34
CA SER A 185 -16.32 12.74 -11.43
C SER A 185 -16.69 12.97 -9.98
N ALA A 186 -16.15 12.15 -9.08
CA ALA A 186 -16.41 12.18 -7.65
C ALA A 186 -16.17 13.57 -7.05
N PHE A 187 -15.09 14.26 -7.45
CA PHE A 187 -14.80 15.61 -6.94
C PHE A 187 -15.85 16.68 -7.32
N MET A 188 -16.71 16.42 -8.29
CA MET A 188 -17.74 17.35 -8.76
C MET A 188 -18.99 17.35 -7.88
N TYR A 189 -19.15 16.34 -7.02
CA TYR A 189 -20.25 16.26 -6.07
C TYR A 189 -19.85 16.84 -4.72
N ARG A 190 -20.81 17.39 -3.99
CA ARG A 190 -20.58 17.92 -2.64
C ARG A 190 -20.45 16.81 -1.60
N SER A 191 -21.12 15.68 -1.81
CA SER A 191 -21.10 14.53 -0.92
C SER A 191 -21.17 13.20 -1.68
N LEU A 192 -20.79 12.12 -1.00
CA LEU A 192 -20.95 10.76 -1.51
C LEU A 192 -22.42 10.43 -1.81
N ASP A 193 -23.35 10.93 -0.99
CA ASP A 193 -24.78 10.71 -1.19
C ASP A 193 -25.26 11.36 -2.49
N GLU A 194 -24.81 12.57 -2.80
CA GLU A 194 -25.13 13.26 -4.06
C GLU A 194 -24.56 12.49 -5.27
N ALA A 195 -23.32 12.00 -5.17
CA ALA A 195 -22.72 11.17 -6.20
C ALA A 195 -23.52 9.86 -6.42
N LYS A 196 -23.92 9.19 -5.33
CA LYS A 196 -24.77 7.99 -5.40
C LYS A 196 -26.14 8.30 -6.02
N ARG A 197 -26.74 9.46 -5.73
CA ARG A 197 -27.99 9.88 -6.39
C ARG A 197 -27.82 10.04 -7.90
N ALA A 198 -26.72 10.62 -8.37
CA ALA A 198 -26.46 10.72 -9.81
C ALA A 198 -26.36 9.34 -10.48
N VAL A 199 -25.67 8.38 -9.83
CA VAL A 199 -25.59 7.00 -10.32
C VAL A 199 -26.96 6.31 -10.30
N GLN A 200 -27.77 6.53 -9.27
CA GLN A 200 -29.15 6.00 -9.19
C GLN A 200 -30.02 6.50 -10.33
N LEU A 201 -29.95 7.79 -10.67
CA LEU A 201 -30.70 8.35 -11.81
C LEU A 201 -30.29 7.70 -13.15
N ALA A 202 -29.00 7.45 -13.34
CA ALA A 202 -28.52 6.68 -14.49
C ALA A 202 -29.06 5.23 -14.46
N GLY A 203 -29.09 4.62 -13.28
CA GLY A 203 -29.66 3.29 -13.06
C GLY A 203 -31.15 3.19 -13.38
N GLU A 204 -31.96 4.17 -12.96
CA GLU A 204 -33.38 4.27 -13.29
C GLU A 204 -33.60 4.33 -14.81
N ALA A 205 -32.81 5.13 -15.51
CA ALA A 205 -32.86 5.21 -16.96
C ALA A 205 -32.47 3.89 -17.65
N ILE A 206 -31.45 3.17 -17.14
CA ILE A 206 -31.08 1.83 -17.63
C ILE A 206 -32.22 0.84 -17.39
N ALA A 207 -32.82 0.84 -16.20
CA ALA A 207 -33.93 -0.06 -15.88
C ALA A 207 -35.15 0.21 -16.80
N GLN A 208 -35.42 1.46 -17.14
CA GLN A 208 -36.56 1.84 -17.98
C GLN A 208 -36.31 1.62 -19.48
N HIS A 209 -35.14 1.97 -19.98
CA HIS A 209 -34.86 2.06 -21.42
C HIS A 209 -33.85 1.03 -21.93
N GLY A 210 -33.10 0.40 -21.03
CA GLY A 210 -32.05 -0.54 -21.36
C GLY A 210 -30.76 0.13 -21.85
N LEU A 211 -29.67 -0.63 -21.82
CA LEU A 211 -28.44 -0.34 -22.53
C LEU A 211 -28.57 -0.78 -24.00
N PRO A 212 -27.78 -0.22 -24.93
CA PRO A 212 -27.67 -0.70 -26.29
C PRO A 212 -27.34 -2.21 -26.33
N PRO A 213 -28.01 -3.03 -27.16
CA PRO A 213 -27.80 -4.48 -27.19
C PRO A 213 -26.34 -4.90 -27.43
N ALA A 214 -25.57 -4.11 -28.17
CA ALA A 214 -24.15 -4.36 -28.43
C ALA A 214 -23.28 -4.34 -27.15
N LEU A 215 -23.72 -3.68 -26.08
CA LEU A 215 -23.06 -3.66 -24.77
C LEU A 215 -23.56 -4.77 -23.84
N CYS A 216 -24.52 -5.59 -24.28
CA CYS A 216 -25.25 -6.53 -23.44
C CYS A 216 -24.91 -7.99 -23.78
N PRO A 217 -24.76 -8.87 -22.77
CA PRO A 217 -24.85 -8.58 -21.34
C PRO A 217 -23.64 -7.80 -20.81
N PHE A 218 -23.90 -6.78 -19.99
CA PHE A 218 -22.85 -5.95 -19.38
C PHE A 218 -22.32 -6.63 -18.12
N THR A 219 -21.08 -7.10 -18.15
CA THR A 219 -20.44 -7.78 -17.01
C THR A 219 -19.39 -6.89 -16.35
N ALA A 220 -19.56 -6.60 -15.06
CA ALA A 220 -18.57 -5.90 -14.25
C ALA A 220 -17.96 -6.87 -13.23
N VAL A 221 -16.66 -7.12 -13.35
CA VAL A 221 -15.94 -8.06 -12.49
C VAL A 221 -15.07 -7.30 -11.51
N PHE A 222 -15.27 -7.55 -10.22
CA PHE A 222 -14.54 -6.95 -9.12
C PHE A 222 -13.51 -7.92 -8.57
N THR A 223 -12.29 -7.45 -8.28
CA THR A 223 -11.24 -8.30 -7.72
C THR A 223 -11.10 -8.06 -6.21
N GLY A 224 -11.07 -9.15 -5.44
CA GLY A 224 -10.94 -9.11 -3.99
C GLY A 224 -12.25 -8.83 -3.24
N LYS A 225 -12.21 -8.95 -1.91
CA LYS A 225 -13.36 -8.72 -1.01
C LYS A 225 -13.08 -7.60 0.02
N GLY A 226 -12.00 -6.83 -0.18
CA GLY A 226 -11.56 -5.79 0.75
C GLY A 226 -12.39 -4.51 0.68
N ASN A 227 -12.05 -3.54 1.54
CA ASN A 227 -12.77 -2.26 1.64
C ASN A 227 -12.85 -1.51 0.31
N VAL A 228 -11.78 -1.55 -0.50
CA VAL A 228 -11.77 -0.94 -1.84
C VAL A 228 -12.87 -1.53 -2.72
N THR A 229 -12.89 -2.85 -2.85
CA THR A 229 -13.90 -3.56 -3.63
C THR A 229 -15.31 -3.30 -3.11
N GLN A 230 -15.52 -3.34 -1.79
CA GLN A 230 -16.84 -3.05 -1.21
C GLN A 230 -17.30 -1.61 -1.49
N GLY A 231 -16.37 -0.66 -1.44
CA GLY A 231 -16.64 0.73 -1.81
C GLY A 231 -17.12 0.83 -3.26
N ALA A 232 -16.34 0.30 -4.19
CA ALA A 232 -16.65 0.32 -5.61
C ALA A 232 -17.95 -0.43 -5.95
N LEU A 233 -18.15 -1.62 -5.36
CA LEU A 233 -19.34 -2.43 -5.54
C LEU A 233 -20.59 -1.65 -5.10
N SER A 234 -20.55 -0.93 -3.99
CA SER A 234 -21.71 -0.16 -3.51
C SER A 234 -22.15 0.93 -4.49
N ILE A 235 -21.24 1.47 -5.31
CA ILE A 235 -21.55 2.44 -6.36
C ILE A 235 -22.22 1.72 -7.53
N PHE A 236 -21.66 0.62 -8.01
CA PHE A 236 -22.27 -0.18 -9.08
C PHE A 236 -23.64 -0.75 -8.69
N GLN A 237 -23.86 -1.08 -7.41
CA GLN A 237 -25.14 -1.54 -6.90
C GLN A 237 -26.23 -0.46 -6.90
N CYS A 238 -25.88 0.81 -7.13
CA CYS A 238 -26.86 1.87 -7.42
C CYS A 238 -27.47 1.74 -8.83
N LEU A 239 -26.88 0.93 -9.72
CA LEU A 239 -27.42 0.56 -11.02
C LEU A 239 -28.26 -0.72 -10.90
N PRO A 240 -29.23 -0.97 -11.80
CA PRO A 240 -29.97 -2.22 -11.82
C PRO A 240 -28.99 -3.38 -12.07
N HIS A 241 -29.00 -4.39 -11.21
CA HIS A 241 -27.98 -5.44 -11.25
C HIS A 241 -28.48 -6.80 -10.77
N VAL A 242 -27.72 -7.82 -11.14
CA VAL A 242 -27.75 -9.17 -10.56
C VAL A 242 -26.33 -9.58 -10.17
N MET A 243 -26.18 -10.22 -9.02
CA MET A 243 -24.92 -10.85 -8.65
C MET A 243 -24.81 -12.22 -9.33
N VAL A 244 -23.66 -12.51 -9.92
CA VAL A 244 -23.36 -13.82 -10.53
C VAL A 244 -22.04 -14.36 -10.00
N GLU A 245 -21.97 -15.67 -9.80
CA GLU A 245 -20.72 -16.32 -9.41
C GLU A 245 -19.71 -16.27 -10.57
N PRO A 246 -18.39 -16.17 -10.29
CA PRO A 246 -17.39 -16.10 -11.35
C PRO A 246 -17.47 -17.25 -12.35
N THR A 247 -17.87 -18.45 -11.88
CA THR A 247 -18.04 -19.65 -12.72
C THR A 247 -19.25 -19.59 -13.67
N GLU A 248 -20.19 -18.67 -13.44
CA GLU A 248 -21.39 -18.47 -14.26
C GLU A 248 -21.16 -17.48 -15.41
N LEU A 249 -20.09 -16.66 -15.36
CA LEU A 249 -19.77 -15.67 -16.40
C LEU A 249 -19.69 -16.30 -17.79
N GLN A 250 -19.08 -17.48 -17.91
CA GLN A 250 -18.97 -18.24 -19.16
C GLN A 250 -20.30 -18.75 -19.72
N ARG A 251 -21.36 -18.78 -18.89
CA ARG A 251 -22.70 -19.23 -19.28
C ARG A 251 -23.57 -18.07 -19.78
N LEU A 252 -23.14 -16.83 -19.56
CA LEU A 252 -23.84 -15.66 -20.09
C LEU A 252 -23.68 -15.60 -21.62
N PRO A 253 -24.68 -15.04 -22.33
CA PRO A 253 -24.56 -14.80 -23.75
C PRO A 253 -23.32 -13.98 -24.13
N GLN A 254 -22.85 -14.18 -25.36
CA GLN A 254 -21.84 -13.31 -25.96
C GLN A 254 -22.36 -11.87 -26.07
N ALA A 255 -21.44 -10.91 -26.09
CA ALA A 255 -21.79 -9.50 -26.27
C ALA A 255 -22.59 -9.31 -27.57
N GLY A 256 -23.65 -8.51 -27.54
CA GLY A 256 -24.57 -8.33 -28.68
C GLY A 256 -25.64 -9.41 -28.83
N HIS A 257 -25.56 -10.50 -28.06
CA HIS A 257 -26.47 -11.65 -28.16
C HIS A 257 -27.29 -11.89 -26.88
N GLY A 258 -27.33 -10.90 -25.98
CA GLY A 258 -28.20 -10.93 -24.79
C GLY A 258 -29.69 -10.84 -25.14
N THR A 259 -30.52 -11.22 -24.18
CA THR A 259 -31.96 -10.98 -24.23
C THR A 259 -32.27 -9.50 -24.01
N ARG A 260 -33.51 -9.09 -24.29
CA ARG A 260 -33.98 -7.75 -23.92
C ARG A 260 -33.80 -7.49 -22.43
N ASP A 261 -34.11 -8.46 -21.58
CA ASP A 261 -33.98 -8.33 -20.11
C ASP A 261 -32.54 -8.09 -19.68
N ASP A 262 -31.57 -8.70 -20.37
CA ASP A 262 -30.14 -8.49 -20.12
C ASP A 262 -29.67 -7.07 -20.42
N CYS A 263 -30.45 -6.30 -21.20
CA CYS A 263 -30.16 -4.90 -21.47
C CYS A 263 -30.58 -3.97 -20.32
N HIS A 264 -31.47 -4.41 -19.44
CA HIS A 264 -32.03 -3.58 -18.36
C HIS A 264 -31.29 -3.75 -17.02
N LYS A 265 -30.18 -4.48 -17.00
CA LYS A 265 -29.40 -4.78 -15.78
C LYS A 265 -27.93 -5.04 -16.08
N LEU A 266 -27.09 -4.91 -15.06
CA LEU A 266 -25.69 -5.30 -15.07
C LEU A 266 -25.51 -6.65 -14.37
N PHE A 267 -24.50 -7.41 -14.79
CA PHE A 267 -24.08 -8.65 -14.14
C PHE A 267 -22.80 -8.34 -13.35
N LEU A 268 -22.90 -8.35 -12.03
CA LEU A 268 -21.77 -8.05 -11.14
C LEU A 268 -21.20 -9.35 -10.60
N SER A 269 -19.87 -9.51 -10.65
CA SER A 269 -19.21 -10.70 -10.10
C SER A 269 -18.03 -10.30 -9.23
N ILE A 270 -17.82 -10.99 -8.11
CA ILE A 270 -16.68 -10.78 -7.23
C ILE A 270 -15.75 -11.98 -7.34
N THR A 271 -14.56 -11.74 -7.87
CA THR A 271 -13.53 -12.74 -8.06
C THR A 271 -12.52 -12.66 -6.91
N THR A 272 -12.13 -13.81 -6.39
CA THR A 272 -11.12 -14.01 -5.32
C THR A 272 -10.00 -14.89 -5.83
N ALA A 273 -8.93 -15.07 -5.05
CA ALA A 273 -7.77 -15.88 -5.43
C ALA A 273 -8.13 -17.28 -5.96
N GLU A 274 -9.13 -17.95 -5.36
CA GLU A 274 -9.62 -19.28 -5.80
C GLU A 274 -10.15 -19.32 -7.25
N HIS A 275 -10.57 -18.16 -7.77
CA HIS A 275 -11.08 -17.99 -9.12
C HIS A 275 -10.02 -17.45 -10.08
N MET A 276 -8.94 -16.87 -9.54
CA MET A 276 -7.89 -16.17 -10.30
C MET A 276 -6.72 -17.09 -10.64
N VAL A 277 -6.42 -18.05 -9.75
CA VAL A 277 -5.25 -18.93 -9.88
C VAL A 277 -5.63 -20.39 -9.75
N LYS A 278 -4.77 -21.25 -10.30
CA LYS A 278 -4.78 -22.69 -10.02
C LYS A 278 -3.40 -23.14 -9.58
N HIS A 279 -3.35 -24.25 -8.85
CA HIS A 279 -2.10 -24.90 -8.50
C HIS A 279 -1.45 -25.53 -9.75
N ARG A 280 -0.15 -25.30 -9.96
CA ARG A 280 0.61 -25.75 -11.15
C ARG A 280 0.66 -27.26 -11.32
N HIS A 281 0.62 -28.00 -10.21
CA HIS A 281 0.66 -29.46 -10.22
C HIS A 281 -0.73 -30.10 -10.12
N GLY A 282 -1.81 -29.33 -10.30
CA GLY A 282 -3.17 -29.75 -10.02
C GLY A 282 -3.46 -29.77 -8.52
N GLY A 283 -4.74 -29.95 -8.15
CA GLY A 283 -5.21 -29.83 -6.78
C GLY A 283 -6.31 -28.77 -6.64
N HIS A 284 -6.89 -28.67 -5.45
CA HIS A 284 -7.82 -27.61 -5.11
C HIS A 284 -7.04 -26.37 -4.66
N PHE A 285 -7.66 -25.19 -4.76
CA PHE A 285 -7.08 -23.97 -4.22
C PHE A 285 -6.97 -24.07 -2.70
N ASP A 286 -5.76 -23.90 -2.15
CA ASP A 286 -5.52 -23.72 -0.73
C ASP A 286 -5.09 -22.27 -0.49
N LYS A 287 -5.83 -21.57 0.37
CA LYS A 287 -5.57 -20.15 0.64
C LYS A 287 -4.27 -19.96 1.41
N GLU A 288 -4.00 -20.77 2.42
CA GLU A 288 -2.82 -20.62 3.28
C GLU A 288 -1.55 -20.89 2.46
N GLU A 289 -1.55 -22.00 1.70
CA GLU A 289 -0.45 -22.33 0.80
C GLU A 289 -0.23 -21.26 -0.27
N TYR A 290 -1.30 -20.70 -0.86
CA TYR A 290 -1.17 -19.63 -1.84
C TYR A 290 -0.43 -18.40 -1.30
N TYR A 291 -0.67 -18.01 -0.04
CA TYR A 291 0.02 -16.88 0.59
C TYR A 291 1.46 -17.22 1.02
N GLU A 292 1.73 -18.48 1.35
CA GLU A 292 3.08 -18.94 1.73
C GLU A 292 3.98 -19.22 0.53
N LYS A 293 3.43 -19.79 -0.54
CA LYS A 293 4.13 -20.30 -1.74
C LYS A 293 3.42 -19.91 -3.03
N PRO A 294 3.29 -18.61 -3.33
CA PRO A 294 2.55 -18.14 -4.50
C PRO A 294 3.14 -18.59 -5.84
N ASP A 295 4.41 -18.98 -5.87
CA ASP A 295 5.10 -19.53 -7.05
C ASP A 295 4.55 -20.89 -7.51
N GLN A 296 3.91 -21.63 -6.61
CA GLN A 296 3.23 -22.90 -6.93
C GLN A 296 1.90 -22.70 -7.67
N TYR A 297 1.47 -21.45 -7.83
CA TYR A 297 0.22 -21.09 -8.48
C TYR A 297 0.50 -20.36 -9.80
N GLU A 298 -0.43 -20.48 -10.74
CA GLU A 298 -0.42 -19.72 -12.00
C GLU A 298 -1.79 -19.09 -12.25
N SER A 299 -1.79 -17.95 -12.94
CA SER A 299 -3.03 -17.28 -13.31
C SER A 299 -3.83 -18.09 -14.30
N ILE A 300 -5.13 -18.15 -14.08
CA ILE A 300 -6.13 -18.64 -15.02
C ILE A 300 -7.12 -17.55 -15.41
N PHE A 301 -6.96 -16.35 -14.85
CA PHE A 301 -7.91 -15.25 -15.01
C PHE A 301 -8.07 -14.84 -16.48
N GLN A 302 -6.99 -14.90 -17.26
CA GLN A 302 -7.02 -14.68 -18.71
C GLN A 302 -7.96 -15.66 -19.43
N ASP A 303 -8.11 -16.88 -18.95
CA ASP A 303 -8.93 -17.90 -19.63
C ASP A 303 -10.36 -17.97 -19.06
N THR A 304 -10.53 -17.68 -17.76
CA THR A 304 -11.79 -17.95 -17.05
C THR A 304 -12.62 -16.71 -16.74
N ILE A 305 -12.02 -15.52 -16.70
CA ILE A 305 -12.70 -14.28 -16.27
C ILE A 305 -12.57 -13.19 -17.34
N LEU A 306 -11.35 -12.91 -17.81
CA LEU A 306 -11.05 -11.88 -18.79
C LEU A 306 -11.91 -11.97 -20.07
N PRO A 307 -12.15 -13.14 -20.70
CA PRO A 307 -12.92 -13.21 -21.95
C PRO A 307 -14.41 -12.86 -21.76
N PHE A 308 -14.91 -12.92 -20.53
CA PHE A 308 -16.31 -12.71 -20.19
C PHE A 308 -16.57 -11.37 -19.48
N SER A 309 -15.55 -10.52 -19.35
CA SER A 309 -15.63 -9.24 -18.63
C SER A 309 -15.83 -8.08 -19.60
N THR A 310 -16.91 -7.31 -19.45
CA THR A 310 -17.07 -6.01 -20.12
C THR A 310 -16.17 -4.98 -19.45
N VAL A 311 -16.13 -4.98 -18.12
CA VAL A 311 -15.21 -4.15 -17.35
C VAL A 311 -14.63 -4.91 -16.16
N ILE A 312 -13.41 -4.53 -15.77
CA ILE A 312 -12.75 -5.03 -14.57
C ILE A 312 -12.57 -3.87 -13.59
N VAL A 313 -12.95 -4.07 -12.33
CA VAL A 313 -12.73 -3.14 -11.23
C VAL A 313 -11.77 -3.78 -10.24
N ASN A 314 -10.49 -3.42 -10.36
CA ASN A 314 -9.42 -4.02 -9.59
C ASN A 314 -9.29 -3.33 -8.22
N GLY A 315 -9.51 -4.09 -7.14
CA GLY A 315 -9.46 -3.63 -5.76
C GLY A 315 -8.71 -4.57 -4.82
N MET A 316 -8.00 -5.55 -5.37
CA MET A 316 -7.25 -6.54 -4.60
C MET A 316 -5.83 -6.09 -4.32
N TYR A 317 -5.30 -6.43 -3.15
CA TYR A 317 -3.87 -6.33 -2.90
C TYR A 317 -3.09 -7.29 -3.80
N TRP A 318 -1.93 -6.86 -4.28
CA TRP A 318 -0.98 -7.68 -5.02
C TRP A 318 0.46 -7.26 -4.71
N ASP A 319 1.39 -8.19 -4.82
CA ASP A 319 2.82 -7.90 -4.89
C ASP A 319 3.50 -8.90 -5.84
N ALA A 320 4.74 -8.60 -6.23
CA ALA A 320 5.47 -9.32 -7.28
C ALA A 320 5.67 -10.83 -7.03
N ARG A 321 5.44 -11.33 -5.81
CA ARG A 321 5.49 -12.77 -5.53
C ARG A 321 4.27 -13.50 -6.10
N PHE A 322 3.15 -12.81 -6.23
CA PHE A 322 1.88 -13.38 -6.67
C PHE A 322 1.74 -13.33 -8.19
N PRO A 323 1.10 -14.33 -8.82
CA PRO A 323 0.74 -14.25 -10.23
C PRO A 323 -0.08 -12.99 -10.52
N ARG A 324 0.20 -12.33 -11.65
CA ARG A 324 -0.66 -11.26 -12.18
C ARG A 324 -2.01 -11.82 -12.60
N LEU A 325 -3.06 -11.01 -12.62
CA LEU A 325 -4.35 -11.41 -13.17
C LEU A 325 -4.23 -11.69 -14.67
N PHE A 326 -3.72 -10.72 -15.42
CA PHE A 326 -3.41 -10.90 -16.85
C PHE A 326 -2.30 -9.95 -17.26
N ILE A 327 -1.63 -10.26 -18.37
CA ILE A 327 -0.58 -9.43 -18.96
C ILE A 327 -0.99 -8.86 -20.32
N HIS A 328 -0.17 -7.98 -20.88
CA HIS A 328 -0.42 -7.36 -22.18
C HIS A 328 -0.61 -8.40 -23.29
N GLU A 329 0.19 -9.46 -23.28
CA GLU A 329 0.17 -10.55 -24.24
C GLU A 329 -1.15 -11.33 -24.18
N ASP A 330 -1.76 -11.44 -23.00
CA ASP A 330 -3.08 -12.05 -22.86
C ASP A 330 -4.14 -11.16 -23.52
N LEU A 331 -4.13 -9.85 -23.23
CA LEU A 331 -5.07 -8.92 -23.85
C LEU A 331 -4.91 -8.85 -25.37
N HIS A 332 -3.67 -8.82 -25.87
CA HIS A 332 -3.39 -8.90 -27.31
C HIS A 332 -3.96 -10.19 -27.92
N ARG A 333 -3.71 -11.36 -27.29
CA ARG A 333 -4.21 -12.66 -27.75
C ARG A 333 -5.73 -12.69 -27.81
N HIS A 334 -6.41 -12.08 -26.84
CA HIS A 334 -7.87 -11.97 -26.80
C HIS A 334 -8.39 -11.15 -27.98
N VAL A 335 -7.86 -9.95 -28.20
CA VAL A 335 -8.30 -9.09 -29.30
C VAL A 335 -8.06 -9.76 -30.66
N VAL A 336 -6.89 -10.39 -30.88
CA VAL A 336 -6.59 -11.12 -32.12
C VAL A 336 -7.52 -12.33 -32.32
N SER A 337 -7.95 -12.96 -31.24
CA SER A 337 -8.88 -14.10 -31.29
C SER A 337 -10.35 -13.69 -31.45
N GLY A 338 -10.64 -12.39 -31.61
CA GLY A 338 -12.00 -11.86 -31.72
C GLY A 338 -12.75 -11.76 -30.38
N HIS A 339 -12.04 -11.81 -29.26
CA HIS A 339 -12.59 -11.61 -27.91
C HIS A 339 -12.30 -10.17 -27.42
N ASP A 340 -12.98 -9.19 -28.03
CA ASP A 340 -12.82 -7.75 -27.76
C ASP A 340 -13.83 -7.20 -26.74
N ARG A 341 -14.38 -8.07 -25.88
CA ARG A 341 -15.43 -7.74 -24.91
C ARG A 341 -14.99 -6.73 -23.84
N LEU A 342 -13.71 -6.73 -23.45
CA LEU A 342 -13.20 -5.84 -22.40
C LEU A 342 -13.13 -4.40 -22.92
N LEU A 343 -13.96 -3.51 -22.36
CA LEU A 343 -14.03 -2.11 -22.72
C LEU A 343 -13.34 -1.19 -21.71
N GLY A 344 -13.15 -1.64 -20.47
CA GLY A 344 -12.44 -0.83 -19.48
C GLY A 344 -11.91 -1.59 -18.26
N VAL A 345 -10.86 -1.02 -17.66
CA VAL A 345 -10.21 -1.45 -16.42
C VAL A 345 -10.13 -0.27 -15.47
N CYS A 346 -10.80 -0.36 -14.33
CA CYS A 346 -10.61 0.54 -13.20
C CYS A 346 -9.60 -0.08 -12.24
N ASP A 347 -8.36 0.36 -12.33
CA ASP A 347 -7.28 -0.08 -11.45
C ASP A 347 -7.16 0.85 -10.25
N ILE A 348 -7.92 0.55 -9.18
CA ILE A 348 -7.97 1.38 -7.96
C ILE A 348 -6.72 1.17 -7.10
N THR A 349 -6.06 0.02 -7.22
CA THR A 349 -4.78 -0.23 -6.55
C THR A 349 -3.60 0.41 -7.26
N CYS A 350 -3.73 0.62 -8.58
CA CYS A 350 -2.80 1.34 -9.45
C CYS A 350 -1.33 1.12 -9.08
N ASP A 351 -0.85 -0.11 -9.25
CA ASP A 351 0.58 -0.41 -9.23
C ASP A 351 1.10 -0.39 -10.67
N ALA A 352 2.23 0.29 -10.90
CA ALA A 352 2.83 0.34 -12.25
C ALA A 352 3.21 -1.06 -12.70
N ASP A 353 2.59 -1.53 -13.79
CA ASP A 353 2.70 -2.90 -14.28
C ASP A 353 2.45 -3.95 -13.16
N GLY A 354 1.40 -3.71 -12.37
CA GLY A 354 1.00 -4.51 -11.21
C GLY A 354 0.23 -5.78 -11.56
N SER A 355 -0.83 -6.07 -10.79
CA SER A 355 -1.69 -7.24 -11.02
C SER A 355 -2.43 -7.20 -12.35
N VAL A 356 -2.65 -6.00 -12.89
CA VAL A 356 -3.18 -5.73 -14.23
C VAL A 356 -2.16 -4.89 -15.00
N PRO A 357 -2.17 -4.92 -16.35
CA PRO A 357 -1.16 -4.28 -17.18
C PRO A 357 -1.32 -2.75 -17.29
N THR A 358 -1.32 -2.05 -16.15
CA THR A 358 -1.45 -0.59 -16.08
C THR A 358 -0.14 0.08 -16.53
N ARG A 359 -0.18 0.71 -17.72
CA ARG A 359 1.00 1.34 -18.36
C ARG A 359 1.44 2.66 -17.73
N GLN A 360 0.50 3.42 -17.17
CA GLN A 360 0.79 4.73 -16.58
C GLN A 360 -0.22 5.08 -15.49
N PHE A 361 0.24 5.90 -14.53
CA PHE A 361 -0.66 6.54 -13.58
C PHE A 361 -1.39 7.71 -14.23
N THR A 362 -2.61 7.94 -13.75
CA THR A 362 -3.47 9.05 -14.17
C THR A 362 -3.65 10.04 -13.03
N SER A 363 -4.17 11.23 -13.34
CA SER A 363 -4.44 12.28 -12.35
C SER A 363 -5.94 12.56 -12.29
N ILE A 364 -6.43 13.20 -11.23
CA ILE A 364 -7.86 13.58 -11.15
C ILE A 364 -8.26 14.51 -12.32
N GLU A 365 -7.33 15.30 -12.85
CA GLU A 365 -7.54 16.16 -14.01
C GLU A 365 -7.60 15.41 -15.35
N GLN A 366 -6.85 14.32 -15.44
CA GLN A 366 -6.77 13.44 -16.62
C GLN A 366 -6.83 11.99 -16.12
N PRO A 367 -8.04 11.52 -15.72
CA PRO A 367 -8.18 10.28 -14.97
C PRO A 367 -8.17 9.03 -15.85
N PHE A 368 -8.11 9.20 -17.17
CA PHE A 368 -8.25 8.11 -18.13
C PHE A 368 -7.15 8.10 -19.20
N PHE A 369 -6.85 6.91 -19.69
CA PHE A 369 -6.17 6.70 -20.97
C PHE A 369 -6.74 5.49 -21.68
N ILE A 370 -6.59 5.42 -23.00
CA ILE A 370 -6.85 4.22 -23.80
C ILE A 370 -5.55 3.44 -23.97
N PHE A 371 -5.61 2.13 -23.73
CA PHE A 371 -4.54 1.20 -24.10
C PHE A 371 -4.95 0.37 -25.31
N ASN A 372 -4.20 0.46 -26.39
CA ASN A 372 -4.41 -0.35 -27.59
C ASN A 372 -3.56 -1.63 -27.50
N ALA A 373 -4.22 -2.77 -27.31
CA ALA A 373 -3.54 -4.04 -27.13
C ALA A 373 -2.83 -4.56 -28.40
N LEU A 374 -3.19 -4.08 -29.60
CA LEU A 374 -2.59 -4.50 -30.87
C LEU A 374 -1.31 -3.72 -31.19
N THR A 375 -1.25 -2.44 -30.82
CA THR A 375 -0.12 -1.55 -31.08
C THR A 375 0.74 -1.28 -29.85
N GLU A 376 0.26 -1.69 -28.67
CA GLU A 376 0.81 -1.39 -27.35
C GLU A 376 0.94 0.10 -27.03
N GLN A 377 0.20 0.95 -27.74
CA GLN A 377 0.22 2.39 -27.53
C GLN A 377 -0.81 2.83 -26.48
N THR A 378 -0.49 3.91 -25.79
CA THR A 378 -1.41 4.60 -24.87
C THR A 378 -1.82 5.96 -25.44
N HIS A 379 -3.08 6.32 -25.26
CA HIS A 379 -3.64 7.58 -25.77
C HIS A 379 -4.47 8.27 -24.69
N VAL A 380 -4.37 9.59 -24.60
CA VAL A 380 -5.22 10.39 -23.70
C VAL A 380 -6.62 10.61 -24.30
N SER A 381 -6.73 10.57 -25.64
CA SER A 381 -8.02 10.65 -26.32
C SER A 381 -8.82 9.37 -26.13
N LEU A 382 -10.08 9.50 -25.72
CA LEU A 382 -11.00 8.39 -25.54
C LEU A 382 -11.64 7.91 -26.85
N ASP A 383 -11.37 8.57 -27.97
CA ASP A 383 -11.84 8.18 -29.31
C ASP A 383 -10.97 7.08 -29.94
N GLU A 384 -9.76 6.87 -29.42
CA GLU A 384 -8.82 5.90 -29.97
C GLU A 384 -9.28 4.44 -29.71
N PRO A 385 -8.94 3.49 -30.60
CA PRO A 385 -9.27 2.09 -30.40
C PRO A 385 -8.47 1.49 -29.24
N GLY A 386 -9.13 0.70 -28.39
CA GLY A 386 -8.49 0.05 -27.24
C GLY A 386 -9.38 -0.07 -26.01
N VAL A 387 -8.76 -0.31 -24.86
CA VAL A 387 -9.41 -0.49 -23.56
C VAL A 387 -9.22 0.78 -22.73
N LEU A 388 -10.28 1.27 -22.11
CA LEU A 388 -10.22 2.40 -21.17
C LEU A 388 -9.53 1.97 -19.88
N PHE A 389 -8.52 2.70 -19.44
CA PHE A 389 -7.88 2.51 -18.14
C PHE A 389 -8.12 3.74 -17.25
N HIS A 390 -8.42 3.48 -15.99
CA HIS A 390 -8.47 4.45 -14.90
C HIS A 390 -7.50 4.00 -13.80
N ALA A 391 -6.55 4.86 -13.43
CA ALA A 391 -5.43 4.49 -12.54
C ALA A 391 -4.95 5.69 -11.69
N VAL A 392 -5.86 6.31 -10.94
CA VAL A 392 -5.57 7.46 -10.07
C VAL A 392 -5.11 6.97 -8.70
N ASP A 393 -3.98 7.48 -8.20
CA ASP A 393 -3.30 6.97 -6.99
C ASP A 393 -3.76 7.60 -5.66
N HIS A 394 -4.63 8.60 -5.73
CA HIS A 394 -5.09 9.36 -4.56
C HIS A 394 -6.60 9.64 -4.57
N LEU A 395 -7.37 8.69 -5.08
CA LEU A 395 -8.84 8.74 -5.20
C LEU A 395 -9.61 9.22 -3.97
N PRO A 396 -9.27 8.85 -2.71
CA PRO A 396 -10.02 9.35 -1.55
C PRO A 396 -10.01 10.88 -1.39
N SER A 397 -9.09 11.59 -2.05
CA SER A 397 -9.02 13.06 -2.03
C SER A 397 -10.19 13.74 -2.77
N GLU A 398 -10.92 12.99 -3.60
CA GLU A 398 -12.11 13.47 -4.31
C GLU A 398 -13.36 13.52 -3.45
N LEU A 399 -13.41 12.70 -2.39
CA LEU A 399 -14.46 12.70 -1.37
C LEU A 399 -13.91 13.13 0.00
N PRO A 400 -13.30 14.33 0.12
CA PRO A 400 -12.41 14.64 1.22
C PRO A 400 -13.12 14.81 2.57
N ARG A 401 -14.40 15.21 2.58
CA ARG A 401 -15.16 15.42 3.82
C ARG A 401 -15.40 14.08 4.52
N GLU A 402 -16.13 13.18 3.87
CA GLU A 402 -16.48 11.87 4.40
C GLU A 402 -15.24 10.98 4.61
N ALA A 403 -14.24 11.09 3.72
CA ALA A 403 -12.97 10.39 3.91
C ALA A 403 -12.28 10.84 5.21
N SER A 404 -12.24 12.14 5.50
CA SER A 404 -11.66 12.69 6.74
C SER A 404 -12.50 12.35 7.97
N GLU A 405 -13.82 12.28 7.82
CA GLU A 405 -14.72 11.88 8.91
C GLU A 405 -14.49 10.41 9.29
N HIS A 406 -14.50 9.50 8.31
CA HIS A 406 -14.20 8.09 8.54
C HIS A 406 -12.80 7.89 9.12
N PHE A 407 -11.80 8.55 8.55
CA PHE A 407 -10.43 8.45 9.01
C PHE A 407 -10.25 8.94 10.45
N GLY A 408 -10.86 10.09 10.77
CA GLY A 408 -10.84 10.63 12.13
C GLY A 408 -11.57 9.73 13.13
N ASN A 409 -12.66 9.05 12.74
CA ASN A 409 -13.37 8.10 13.60
C ASN A 409 -12.46 6.92 14.00
N CYS A 410 -11.67 6.41 13.06
CA CYS A 410 -10.69 5.36 13.32
C CYS A 410 -9.51 5.85 14.18
N LEU A 411 -9.15 7.13 14.09
CA LEU A 411 -7.99 7.69 14.78
C LEU A 411 -8.31 8.20 16.20
N LEU A 412 -9.54 8.68 16.42
CA LEU A 412 -9.94 9.47 17.59
C LEU A 412 -9.58 8.80 18.92
N GLU A 413 -9.81 7.50 19.05
CA GLU A 413 -9.58 6.75 20.30
C GLU A 413 -8.10 6.73 20.72
N PHE A 414 -7.18 6.88 19.77
CA PHE A 414 -5.74 6.79 20.02
C PHE A 414 -5.10 8.14 20.37
N ILE A 415 -5.75 9.25 20.01
CA ILE A 415 -5.21 10.60 20.18
C ILE A 415 -4.85 10.90 21.65
N PRO A 416 -5.70 10.62 22.66
CA PRO A 416 -5.39 10.94 24.05
C PRO A 416 -4.08 10.31 24.54
N ALA A 417 -3.82 9.05 24.17
CA ALA A 417 -2.58 8.37 24.52
C ALA A 417 -1.35 8.98 23.82
N MET A 418 -1.50 9.40 22.55
CA MET A 418 -0.40 9.99 21.78
C MET A 418 -0.02 11.40 22.22
N VAL A 419 -0.95 12.17 22.80
CA VAL A 419 -0.67 13.54 23.28
C VAL A 419 -0.19 13.57 24.73
N ALA A 420 -0.30 12.46 25.47
CA ALA A 420 -0.04 12.41 26.91
C ALA A 420 1.41 12.71 27.30
N ALA A 421 2.37 12.50 26.40
CA ALA A 421 3.79 12.72 26.65
C ALA A 421 4.51 13.34 25.46
N ARG A 422 5.75 13.76 25.71
CA ARG A 422 6.66 14.31 24.69
C ARG A 422 7.36 13.18 23.94
N ALA A 423 7.85 13.47 22.74
CA ALA A 423 8.76 12.56 22.06
C ALA A 423 10.06 12.39 22.87
N PRO A 424 10.63 11.17 22.90
CA PRO A 424 11.88 10.91 23.61
C PRO A 424 13.05 11.64 22.98
N THR A 425 13.97 12.14 23.80
CA THR A 425 15.17 12.86 23.34
C THR A 425 16.41 11.97 23.18
N ALA A 426 16.31 10.70 23.56
CA ALA A 426 17.36 9.69 23.42
C ALA A 426 16.74 8.30 23.18
N PRO A 427 17.46 7.37 22.51
CA PRO A 427 16.99 6.02 22.28
C PRO A 427 16.71 5.28 23.60
N GLY A 428 15.66 4.46 23.62
CA GLY A 428 15.33 3.62 24.79
C GLY A 428 14.77 4.38 26.01
N GLN A 429 14.69 5.71 25.98
CA GLN A 429 14.12 6.52 27.07
C GLN A 429 12.62 6.84 26.87
N GLY A 430 11.96 6.13 25.96
CA GLY A 430 10.58 6.41 25.57
C GLY A 430 9.52 5.76 26.46
N ASP A 431 8.38 6.43 26.52
CA ASP A 431 7.12 5.95 27.09
C ASP A 431 6.30 5.08 26.11
N THR A 432 6.93 4.57 25.04
CA THR A 432 6.30 3.79 23.97
C THR A 432 5.55 2.56 24.50
N HIS A 433 5.98 2.01 25.63
CA HIS A 433 5.30 0.93 26.34
C HIS A 433 3.93 1.32 26.91
N GLN A 434 3.66 2.62 27.10
CA GLN A 434 2.39 3.18 27.57
C GLN A 434 1.41 3.43 26.42
N LEU A 435 1.89 3.47 25.16
CA LEU A 435 1.04 3.59 23.99
C LEU A 435 0.21 2.30 23.78
N PRO A 436 -1.04 2.41 23.33
CA PRO A 436 -1.84 1.27 22.92
C PRO A 436 -1.10 0.41 21.89
N PRO A 437 -1.25 -0.93 21.90
CA PRO A 437 -0.54 -1.81 20.98
C PRO A 437 -0.61 -1.36 19.50
N PRO A 438 -1.77 -0.95 18.95
CA PRO A 438 -1.84 -0.47 17.55
C PRO A 438 -0.91 0.70 17.24
N ILE A 439 -0.80 1.66 18.16
CA ILE A 439 0.07 2.83 17.99
C ILE A 439 1.52 2.49 18.24
N ARG A 440 1.79 1.65 19.25
CA ARG A 440 3.15 1.19 19.58
C ARG A 440 3.81 0.51 18.40
N GLY A 441 3.08 -0.39 17.74
CA GLY A 441 3.53 -1.08 16.54
C GLY A 441 3.77 -0.15 15.34
N ALA A 442 3.17 1.05 15.35
CA ALA A 442 3.28 2.04 14.30
C ALA A 442 4.41 3.07 14.50
N VAL A 443 5.12 3.03 15.64
CA VAL A 443 6.26 3.92 15.89
C VAL A 443 7.47 3.45 15.09
N ILE A 444 7.79 4.17 14.01
CA ILE A 444 8.89 3.85 13.08
C ILE A 444 10.25 4.24 13.68
N ALA A 445 10.30 5.43 14.27
CA ALA A 445 11.51 6.04 14.80
C ALA A 445 11.19 6.88 16.03
N GLU A 446 12.12 6.95 16.98
CA GLU A 446 12.08 7.85 18.13
C GLU A 446 13.45 8.01 18.78
N GLY A 447 13.65 9.09 19.55
CA GLY A 447 14.92 9.28 20.28
C GLY A 447 16.15 9.50 19.40
N GLY A 448 15.97 9.57 18.08
CA GLY A 448 17.03 9.67 17.08
C GLY A 448 17.41 8.35 16.40
N ASP A 449 16.72 7.25 16.71
CA ASP A 449 16.94 5.93 16.13
C ASP A 449 15.65 5.30 15.59
N LEU A 450 15.81 4.31 14.71
CA LEU A 450 14.72 3.41 14.33
C LEU A 450 14.33 2.55 15.52
N THR A 451 13.04 2.28 15.67
CA THR A 451 12.59 1.28 16.64
C THR A 451 12.91 -0.13 16.14
N ARG A 452 12.94 -1.10 17.06
CA ARG A 452 13.38 -2.48 16.80
C ARG A 452 12.73 -3.10 15.56
N ASP A 453 11.41 -2.96 15.42
CA ASP A 453 10.65 -3.61 14.34
C ASP A 453 10.88 -2.97 12.96
N TYR A 454 11.55 -1.82 12.91
CA TYR A 454 11.83 -1.05 11.70
C TYR A 454 13.32 -0.95 11.36
N MET A 455 14.20 -1.59 12.13
CA MET A 455 15.64 -1.65 11.85
C MET A 455 15.96 -2.27 10.47
N TYR A 456 15.06 -3.10 9.91
CA TYR A 456 15.19 -3.67 8.56
C TYR A 456 15.27 -2.59 7.47
N ILE A 457 14.75 -1.38 7.71
CA ILE A 457 14.85 -0.26 6.74
C ILE A 457 16.32 0.02 6.41
N GLN A 458 17.23 -0.08 7.39
CA GLN A 458 18.67 0.07 7.12
C GLN A 458 19.22 -1.01 6.19
N GLN A 459 18.70 -2.24 6.31
CA GLN A 459 19.11 -3.35 5.45
C GLN A 459 18.61 -3.11 4.01
N LEU A 460 17.36 -2.68 3.85
CA LEU A 460 16.80 -2.34 2.53
C LEU A 460 17.57 -1.19 1.88
N ARG A 461 17.94 -0.15 2.64
CA ARG A 461 18.78 0.96 2.14
C ARG A 461 20.14 0.46 1.65
N ARG A 462 20.80 -0.40 2.42
CA ARG A 462 22.10 -0.97 2.04
C ARG A 462 21.99 -1.85 0.79
N ALA A 463 20.93 -2.66 0.68
CA ALA A 463 20.68 -3.49 -0.49
C ALA A 463 20.47 -2.63 -1.75
N ALA A 464 19.63 -1.60 -1.66
CA ALA A 464 19.39 -0.68 -2.78
C ALA A 464 20.65 0.10 -3.19
N GLN A 465 21.50 0.48 -2.24
CA GLN A 465 22.80 1.09 -2.54
C GLN A 465 23.74 0.12 -3.24
N ALA A 466 23.84 -1.12 -2.76
CA ALA A 466 24.67 -2.14 -3.39
C ALA A 466 24.20 -2.50 -4.81
N GLU A 467 22.88 -2.54 -5.06
CA GLU A 467 22.32 -2.72 -6.40
C GLU A 467 22.63 -1.54 -7.32
N ALA A 468 22.53 -0.30 -6.81
CA ALA A 468 22.89 0.90 -7.57
C ALA A 468 24.38 0.95 -7.91
N GLU A 469 25.25 0.51 -7.00
CA GLU A 469 26.71 0.42 -7.20
C GLU A 469 27.13 -0.75 -8.11
N ALA A 470 26.29 -1.80 -8.24
CA ALA A 470 26.55 -2.96 -9.09
C ALA A 470 26.14 -2.74 -10.57
N LEU A 471 25.43 -1.65 -10.89
CA LEU A 471 25.14 -1.26 -12.27
C LEU A 471 26.41 -0.69 -12.93
N PRO A 472 26.88 -1.25 -14.07
CA PRO A 472 28.18 -0.87 -14.62
C PRO A 472 28.13 0.52 -15.30
N GLU A 473 28.97 1.44 -14.83
CA GLU A 473 29.46 2.59 -15.62
C GLU A 473 30.43 2.09 -16.72
N PRO A 474 30.51 2.77 -17.89
CA PRO A 474 31.35 2.33 -18.99
C PRO A 474 32.84 2.58 -18.73
N THR A 475 33.58 1.46 -18.64
CA THR A 475 35.03 1.28 -18.86
C THR A 475 36.02 1.94 -17.90
N GLY A 476 36.86 1.08 -17.29
CA GLY A 476 38.29 1.33 -17.11
C GLY A 476 38.74 1.68 -15.70
N GLY A 477 39.65 0.87 -15.15
CA GLY A 477 40.55 1.27 -14.06
C GLY A 477 40.28 0.60 -12.72
N ALA A 478 41.32 0.01 -12.15
CA ALA A 478 41.31 -0.88 -10.99
C ALA A 478 41.31 -0.16 -9.62
N HIS A 479 41.06 -0.99 -8.60
CA HIS A 479 41.21 -0.81 -7.13
C HIS A 479 39.94 -0.32 -6.44
N GLY A 480 39.38 -0.99 -5.42
CA GLY A 480 39.82 -2.13 -4.60
C GLY A 480 38.97 -2.07 -3.33
N VAL A 481 38.09 -3.06 -3.11
CA VAL A 481 37.25 -3.13 -1.90
C VAL A 481 37.76 -4.30 -1.06
N TYR A 482 38.07 -4.03 0.20
CA TYR A 482 38.55 -5.00 1.18
C TYR A 482 37.60 -6.20 1.28
N ALA A 483 37.95 -7.30 0.61
CA ALA A 483 37.29 -8.59 0.75
C ALA A 483 37.79 -9.30 2.02
N PRO A 484 36.92 -10.03 2.75
CA PRO A 484 37.37 -10.91 3.83
C PRO A 484 38.30 -11.98 3.25
N THR A 485 39.45 -12.18 3.89
CA THR A 485 40.57 -12.95 3.31
C THR A 485 40.38 -14.47 3.40
N VAL A 486 39.41 -14.97 4.19
CA VAL A 486 39.09 -16.40 4.30
C VAL A 486 37.63 -16.66 4.71
N SER A 487 37.01 -17.67 4.10
CA SER A 487 35.66 -18.13 4.41
C SER A 487 35.55 -19.65 4.42
N LEU A 488 34.56 -20.18 5.14
CA LEU A 488 34.27 -21.61 5.23
C LEU A 488 32.75 -21.85 5.25
N THR A 489 32.28 -22.77 4.43
CA THR A 489 30.88 -23.22 4.47
C THR A 489 30.69 -24.28 5.55
N LEU A 490 29.66 -24.09 6.36
CA LEU A 490 29.23 -24.97 7.43
C LEU A 490 27.79 -25.40 7.19
N GLU A 491 27.53 -26.69 7.36
CA GLU A 491 26.21 -27.30 7.25
C GLU A 491 25.79 -27.86 8.60
N LEU A 492 24.63 -27.46 9.08
CA LEU A 492 24.06 -27.88 10.34
C LEU A 492 22.76 -28.65 10.11
N SER A 493 22.57 -29.75 10.86
CA SER A 493 21.34 -30.55 10.84
C SER A 493 20.93 -30.93 12.26
N GLY A 494 19.75 -30.49 12.70
CA GLY A 494 19.20 -30.76 14.01
C GLY A 494 18.18 -29.70 14.48
N HIS A 495 17.87 -29.66 15.77
CA HIS A 495 16.93 -28.68 16.34
C HIS A 495 17.60 -27.31 16.52
N LEU A 496 17.76 -26.54 15.44
CA LEU A 496 18.53 -25.27 15.45
C LEU A 496 17.84 -24.14 16.23
N PHE A 497 16.51 -24.15 16.27
CA PHE A 497 15.68 -23.09 16.86
C PHE A 497 15.31 -23.36 18.31
N ASP A 498 14.84 -24.58 18.63
CA ASP A 498 14.45 -24.97 19.99
C ASP A 498 15.63 -24.94 20.97
N THR A 499 16.82 -25.30 20.47
CA THR A 499 18.07 -25.22 21.24
C THR A 499 18.66 -23.81 21.27
N ARG A 500 18.05 -22.86 20.52
CA ARG A 500 18.56 -21.50 20.28
C ARG A 500 19.98 -21.46 19.70
N LEU A 501 20.43 -22.55 19.08
CA LEU A 501 21.78 -22.68 18.55
C LEU A 501 22.05 -21.63 17.47
N ILE A 502 21.07 -21.31 16.62
CA ILE A 502 21.24 -20.29 15.57
C ILE A 502 21.61 -18.91 16.16
N ASN A 503 20.90 -18.49 17.21
CA ASN A 503 21.19 -17.22 17.91
C ASN A 503 22.59 -17.25 18.52
N ARG A 504 22.94 -18.36 19.20
CA ARG A 504 24.25 -18.54 19.80
C ARG A 504 25.38 -18.54 18.77
N ILE A 505 25.16 -19.08 17.57
CA ILE A 505 26.12 -19.04 16.46
C ILE A 505 26.31 -17.59 15.99
N CYS A 506 25.24 -16.84 15.81
CA CYS A 506 25.32 -15.42 15.46
C CYS A 506 26.11 -14.63 16.52
N ASP A 507 25.81 -14.83 17.80
CA ASP A 507 26.52 -14.16 18.91
C ASP A 507 28.03 -14.50 18.91
N LEU A 508 28.38 -15.77 18.71
CA LEU A 508 29.79 -16.22 18.67
C LEU A 508 30.56 -15.61 17.50
N VAL A 509 29.92 -15.52 16.33
CA VAL A 509 30.50 -14.89 15.13
C VAL A 509 30.69 -13.39 15.36
N GLU A 510 29.70 -12.71 15.95
CA GLU A 510 29.75 -11.28 16.24
C GLU A 510 30.85 -10.93 17.26
N VAL A 511 30.93 -11.65 18.39
CA VAL A 511 31.96 -11.45 19.43
C VAL A 511 33.36 -11.63 18.87
N SER A 512 33.53 -12.56 17.93
CA SER A 512 34.81 -12.85 17.29
C SER A 512 35.10 -11.98 16.06
N ARG A 513 34.27 -10.96 15.79
CA ARG A 513 34.38 -10.06 14.63
C ARG A 513 34.40 -10.79 13.27
N GLY A 514 33.68 -11.91 13.19
CA GLY A 514 33.42 -12.62 11.94
C GLY A 514 32.15 -12.13 11.24
N ARG A 515 31.86 -12.71 10.08
CA ARG A 515 30.60 -12.53 9.35
C ARG A 515 30.00 -13.89 9.01
N VAL A 516 28.68 -14.01 9.17
CA VAL A 516 27.92 -15.19 8.77
C VAL A 516 26.91 -14.81 7.69
N GLU A 517 26.80 -15.64 6.67
CA GLU A 517 25.81 -15.53 5.60
C GLU A 517 25.09 -16.87 5.49
N ILE A 518 23.75 -16.87 5.54
CA ILE A 518 22.96 -18.10 5.47
C ILE A 518 22.58 -18.32 4.02
N ASN A 519 23.20 -19.32 3.38
CA ASN A 519 22.96 -19.67 1.99
C ASN A 519 21.61 -20.38 1.83
N LYS A 520 21.27 -21.25 2.79
CA LYS A 520 20.05 -22.05 2.76
C LYS A 520 19.61 -22.38 4.17
N ILE A 521 18.32 -22.31 4.42
CA ILE A 521 17.72 -22.84 5.63
C ILE A 521 16.43 -23.59 5.29
N ASP A 522 16.34 -24.85 5.70
CA ASP A 522 15.15 -25.67 5.61
C ASP A 522 14.70 -25.95 7.05
N ILE A 523 13.54 -25.43 7.45
CA ILE A 523 13.02 -25.56 8.82
C ILE A 523 12.12 -26.79 8.88
N GLY A 524 12.28 -27.61 9.92
CA GLY A 524 11.39 -28.74 10.18
C GLY A 524 9.94 -28.28 10.36
N GLY A 525 8.97 -29.01 9.79
CA GLY A 525 7.55 -28.62 9.82
C GLY A 525 6.89 -28.75 11.19
N THR A 526 7.52 -29.46 12.13
CA THR A 526 7.06 -29.68 13.50
C THR A 526 8.22 -29.57 14.50
N VAL A 527 7.92 -29.47 15.79
CA VAL A 527 8.91 -29.45 16.89
C VAL A 527 9.75 -30.74 16.99
N SER A 528 9.33 -31.83 16.34
CA SER A 528 10.07 -33.09 16.25
C SER A 528 10.97 -33.19 15.02
N ASP A 529 10.81 -32.30 14.04
CA ASP A 529 11.55 -32.36 12.77
C ASP A 529 12.90 -31.64 12.88
N GLN A 530 13.91 -32.21 12.24
CA GLN A 530 15.22 -31.57 12.17
C GLN A 530 15.21 -30.43 11.14
N SER A 531 15.87 -29.33 11.49
CA SER A 531 16.15 -28.24 10.55
C SER A 531 17.53 -28.41 9.93
N PHE A 532 17.67 -28.02 8.68
CA PHE A 532 18.94 -27.94 7.96
C PHE A 532 19.32 -26.48 7.72
N MET A 533 20.59 -26.14 7.90
CA MET A 533 21.12 -24.80 7.62
C MET A 533 22.48 -24.92 6.97
N SER A 534 22.65 -24.30 5.80
CA SER A 534 23.94 -24.09 5.14
C SER A 534 24.31 -22.62 5.27
N MET A 535 25.49 -22.34 5.82
CA MET A 535 25.97 -20.98 6.05
C MET A 535 27.45 -20.84 5.71
N VAL A 536 27.85 -19.66 5.26
CA VAL A 536 29.24 -19.27 5.07
C VAL A 536 29.67 -18.43 6.26
N VAL A 537 30.75 -18.84 6.92
CA VAL A 537 31.41 -18.07 7.98
C VAL A 537 32.70 -17.50 7.42
N SER A 538 32.93 -16.20 7.61
CA SER A 538 34.11 -15.49 7.10
C SER A 538 34.77 -14.65 8.19
N ALA A 539 36.09 -14.48 8.08
CA ALA A 539 36.91 -13.70 9.01
C ALA A 539 38.09 -13.01 8.28
N HIS A 540 38.78 -12.12 8.98
CA HIS A 540 39.90 -11.34 8.45
C HIS A 540 41.19 -12.17 8.28
N ASP A 541 41.37 -13.21 9.10
CA ASP A 541 42.46 -14.18 8.98
C ASP A 541 42.00 -15.59 9.38
N LYS A 542 42.87 -16.57 9.10
CA LYS A 542 42.60 -17.99 9.30
C LYS A 542 42.52 -18.36 10.78
N GLU A 543 43.30 -17.70 11.65
CA GLU A 543 43.32 -17.99 13.08
C GLU A 543 41.97 -17.64 13.72
N THR A 544 41.45 -16.46 13.40
CA THR A 544 40.12 -16.00 13.82
C THR A 544 39.02 -16.92 13.27
N LEU A 545 39.11 -17.32 11.99
CA LEU A 545 38.16 -18.25 11.40
C LEU A 545 38.16 -19.61 12.12
N ASP A 546 39.34 -20.15 12.43
CA ASP A 546 39.49 -21.43 13.14
C ASP A 546 38.94 -21.35 14.58
N VAL A 547 39.12 -20.22 15.27
CA VAL A 547 38.50 -19.96 16.58
C VAL A 547 36.97 -19.96 16.48
N ILE A 548 36.40 -19.21 15.54
CA ILE A 548 34.94 -19.15 15.32
C ILE A 548 34.38 -20.54 15.02
N VAL A 549 35.01 -21.27 14.10
CA VAL A 549 34.57 -22.63 13.72
C VAL A 549 34.66 -23.60 14.90
N THR A 550 35.67 -23.46 15.75
CA THR A 550 35.83 -24.27 16.97
C THR A 550 34.72 -23.98 17.97
N GLN A 551 34.37 -22.70 18.18
CA GLN A 551 33.27 -22.29 19.05
C GLN A 551 31.91 -22.77 18.54
N ILE A 552 31.66 -22.63 17.22
CA ILE A 552 30.45 -23.14 16.57
C ILE A 552 30.35 -24.66 16.73
N ARG A 553 31.46 -25.38 16.59
CA ARG A 553 31.50 -26.84 16.80
C ARG A 553 31.19 -27.22 18.24
N SER A 554 31.69 -26.49 19.24
CA SER A 554 31.35 -26.71 20.65
C SER A 554 29.86 -26.49 20.89
N ALA A 555 29.32 -25.36 20.42
CA ALA A 555 27.90 -25.02 20.56
C ALA A 555 26.99 -26.05 19.89
N ALA A 556 27.35 -26.51 18.68
CA ALA A 556 26.61 -27.56 17.98
C ALA A 556 26.63 -28.90 18.72
N SER A 557 27.79 -29.29 19.28
CA SER A 557 27.93 -30.50 20.09
C SER A 557 27.07 -30.45 21.36
N GLU A 558 27.07 -29.32 22.08
CA GLU A 558 26.23 -29.10 23.26
C GLU A 558 24.74 -29.20 22.93
N ALA A 559 24.34 -28.67 21.76
CA ALA A 559 22.97 -28.69 21.27
C ALA A 559 22.57 -30.02 20.59
N LYS A 560 23.46 -31.02 20.53
CA LYS A 560 23.28 -32.29 19.79
C LYS A 560 22.92 -32.09 18.30
N VAL A 561 23.47 -31.04 17.70
CA VAL A 561 23.30 -30.70 16.28
C VAL A 561 24.49 -31.22 15.48
N THR A 562 24.23 -31.86 14.36
CA THR A 562 25.27 -32.33 13.45
C THR A 562 25.85 -31.15 12.70
N LEU A 563 27.16 -30.93 12.76
CA LEU A 563 27.89 -29.89 12.02
C LEU A 563 28.87 -30.55 11.04
N ARG A 564 28.84 -30.14 9.77
CA ARG A 564 29.79 -30.58 8.73
C ARG A 564 30.37 -29.38 7.99
N ARG A 565 31.55 -29.55 7.40
CA ARG A 565 32.13 -28.57 6.47
C ARG A 565 31.55 -28.83 5.08
N GLY A 566 30.87 -27.84 4.50
CA GLY A 566 30.37 -27.92 3.13
C GLY A 566 31.52 -27.74 2.13
N GLY A 567 31.53 -28.51 1.04
CA GLY A 567 32.52 -28.40 -0.04
C GLY A 567 33.65 -29.45 -0.07
N GLY A 568 33.52 -30.57 0.63
CA GLY A 568 34.39 -31.74 0.44
C GLY A 568 33.72 -32.79 -0.44
N SER A 569 34.05 -32.83 -1.73
CA SER A 569 33.81 -34.02 -2.57
C SER A 569 34.69 -35.17 -2.09
N GLY A 570 34.08 -36.21 -1.53
CA GLY A 570 34.69 -37.51 -1.26
C GLY A 570 33.91 -38.58 -2.03
N GLY A 571 34.65 -39.36 -2.82
CA GLY A 571 34.16 -40.38 -3.76
C GLY A 571 33.64 -41.67 -3.15
#